data_AF-A0A536TP14-F1
#
_entry.id   AF-A0A536TP14-F1
#
_cell.length_a   1.000
_cell.length_b   1.000
_cell.length_c   1.000
_cell.angle_alpha   90.00
_cell.angle_beta   90.00
_cell.angle_gamma   90.00
#
_symmetry.space_group_name_H-M   'P 1'
#
loop_
_entity.id
_entity.type
_entity.pdbx_description
1 polymer ?
#
loop_
_entity_poly.entity_id
_entity_poly.type
_entity_poly.pdbx_seq_one_letter_code
_entity_poly.pdbx_strand_id
1 'polypeptide(L)' 'MEIHDDSAEHVGHAGAAGGGGHFSLLIVSNAFRGISRLERHQKVLARVSDLLPHPIHALSIKALAPEEFS' A
#
# COMPACT_ATOMS: atom_id res chain seq x y z
N MET A 1 -8.44 -8.15 4.68
CA MET A 1 -7.74 -7.06 3.97
C MET A 1 -8.24 -5.77 4.58
N GLU A 2 -7.33 -4.88 4.94
CA GLU A 2 -7.63 -3.59 5.56
C GLU A 2 -6.95 -2.48 4.74
N ILE A 3 -7.66 -1.37 4.57
CA ILE A 3 -7.20 -0.16 3.87
C ILE A 3 -7.35 0.99 4.85
N HIS A 4 -6.25 1.67 5.15
CA HIS A 4 -6.26 2.89 5.94
C HIS A 4 -5.98 4.08 5.03
N ASP A 5 -6.79 5.14 5.17
CA ASP A 5 -6.59 6.41 4.50
C ASP A 5 -5.87 7.35 5.47
N ASP A 6 -4.58 7.58 5.23
CA ASP A 6 -3.71 8.46 6.02
C ASP A 6 -3.68 9.88 5.44
N SER A 7 -4.56 10.23 4.50
CA SER A 7 -4.49 11.50 3.76
C SER A 7 -4.74 12.71 4.65
N ALA A 8 -5.53 12.55 5.72
CA ALA A 8 -5.83 13.62 6.68
C ALA A 8 -4.61 14.01 7.54
N GLU A 9 -3.75 13.04 7.87
CA GLU A 9 -2.55 13.26 8.71
C GLU A 9 -1.49 14.09 7.98
N HIS A 10 -1.60 14.24 6.66
CA HIS A 10 -0.62 14.94 5.80
C HIS A 10 -1.18 16.20 5.12
N VAL A 11 -2.38 16.67 5.50
CA VAL A 11 -2.92 17.97 5.03
C VAL A 11 -1.97 19.08 5.47
N GLY A 12 -1.15 19.60 4.54
CA GLY A 12 -0.23 20.72 4.76
C GLY A 12 1.27 20.42 4.57
N HIS A 13 1.65 19.17 4.28
CA HIS A 13 3.05 18.83 3.94
C HIS A 13 3.34 19.03 2.44
N ALA A 14 4.61 19.34 2.09
CA ALA A 14 5.02 19.59 0.71
C ALA A 14 4.76 18.42 -0.27
N GLY A 15 4.61 17.19 0.21
CA GLY A 15 4.18 16.02 -0.59
C GLY A 15 2.69 16.00 -0.93
N ALA A 16 1.85 16.62 -0.11
CA ALA A 16 0.41 16.79 -0.38
C ALA A 16 0.12 17.92 -1.40
N ALA A 17 1.14 18.71 -1.78
CA ALA A 17 1.00 19.77 -2.77
C ALA A 17 0.63 19.27 -4.18
N GLY A 18 0.77 17.96 -4.45
CA GLY A 18 0.30 17.29 -5.67
C GLY A 18 -1.14 16.75 -5.62
N GLY A 19 -1.85 16.91 -4.49
CA GLY A 19 -3.28 16.61 -4.35
C GLY A 19 -3.68 15.13 -4.32
N GLY A 20 -2.74 14.19 -4.25
CA GLY A 20 -3.05 12.75 -4.15
C GLY A 20 -3.02 12.24 -2.70
N GLY A 21 -3.90 11.29 -2.39
CA GLY A 21 -4.02 10.71 -1.03
C GLY A 21 -2.84 9.80 -0.65
N HIS A 22 -2.62 9.64 0.66
CA HIS A 22 -1.68 8.69 1.23
C HIS A 22 -2.46 7.48 1.77
N PHE A 23 -2.11 6.28 1.30
CA PHE A 23 -2.83 5.07 1.67
C PHE A 23 -1.90 4.02 2.25
N SER A 24 -2.36 3.32 3.29
CA SER A 24 -1.70 2.16 3.87
C SER A 24 -2.55 0.91 3.64
N LEU A 25 -1.95 -0.12 3.03
CA LEU A 25 -2.59 -1.40 2.73
C LEU A 25 -2.02 -2.50 3.62
N LEU A 26 -2.90 -3.20 4.34
CA LEU A 26 -2.60 -4.46 5.00
C LEU A 26 -3.33 -5.61 4.31
N ILE A 27 -2.56 -6.49 3.68
CA ILE A 27 -3.08 -7.65 2.96
C ILE A 27 -2.49 -8.91 3.58
N VAL A 28 -3.38 -9.74 4.14
CA VAL A 28 -3.02 -11.07 4.66
C VAL A 28 -3.56 -12.13 3.71
N SER A 29 -2.70 -12.97 3.14
CA SER A 29 -3.09 -13.98 2.15
C SER A 29 -2.11 -15.13 2.04
N ASN A 30 -2.61 -16.36 1.83
CA ASN A 30 -1.78 -17.54 1.54
C ASN A 30 -0.93 -17.37 0.27
N ALA A 31 -1.33 -16.48 -0.65
CA ALA A 31 -0.57 -16.18 -1.87
C ALA A 31 0.81 -15.56 -1.59
N PHE A 32 1.07 -15.13 -0.35
CA PHE A 32 2.33 -14.55 0.07
C PHE A 32 3.28 -15.55 0.78
N ARG A 33 2.86 -16.81 0.99
CA ARG A 33 3.71 -17.85 1.58
C ARG A 33 4.93 -18.12 0.69
N GLY A 34 6.11 -18.15 1.30
CA GLY A 34 7.35 -18.55 0.64
C GLY A 34 7.88 -17.59 -0.44
N ILE A 35 7.24 -16.43 -0.65
CA ILE A 35 7.73 -15.40 -1.58
C ILE A 35 8.32 -14.21 -0.83
N SER A 36 9.33 -13.57 -1.42
CA SER A 36 10.05 -12.47 -0.77
C SER A 36 9.18 -11.22 -0.61
N ARG A 37 9.52 -10.38 0.36
CA ARG A 37 8.85 -9.09 0.58
C ARG A 37 8.80 -8.25 -0.70
N LEU A 38 9.89 -8.21 -1.48
CA LEU A 38 9.95 -7.45 -2.72
C LEU A 38 8.95 -7.98 -3.75
N GLU A 39 8.88 -9.30 -3.95
CA GLU A 39 7.92 -9.91 -4.88
C GLU A 39 6.47 -9.68 -4.45
N ARG A 40 6.18 -9.72 -3.15
CA ARG A 40 4.85 -9.38 -2.63
C ARG A 40 4.48 -7.95 -2.97
N HIS A 41 5.38 -6.99 -2.74
CA HIS A 41 5.16 -5.60 -3.10
C HIS A 41 4.97 -5.43 -4.60
N GLN A 42 5.80 -6.06 -5.45
CA GLN A 42 5.65 -6.01 -6.90
C GLN A 42 4.27 -6.55 -7.35
N LYS A 43 3.81 -7.66 -6.77
CA LYS A 43 2.48 -8.23 -7.07
C LYS A 43 1.34 -7.28 -6.70
N VAL A 44 1.44 -6.60 -5.55
CA VAL A 44 0.42 -5.62 -5.11
C VAL A 44 0.48 -4.37 -5.97
N LEU A 45 1.67 -3.81 -6.20
CA LEU A 45 1.87 -2.62 -7.04
C LEU A 45 1.39 -2.84 -8.47
N ALA A 46 1.64 -4.00 -9.06
CA ALA A 46 1.15 -4.34 -10.41
C ALA A 46 -0.38 -4.34 -10.54
N ARG A 47 -1.12 -4.36 -9.43
CA ARG A 47 -2.60 -4.34 -9.41
C ARG A 47 -3.19 -2.96 -9.18
N VAL A 48 -2.38 -2.01 -8.74
CA VAL A 48 -2.81 -0.64 -8.36
C VAL A 48 -1.95 0.42 -9.05
N SER A 49 -1.11 0.02 -10.00
CA SER A 49 -0.21 0.91 -10.73
C SER A 49 -0.94 1.92 -11.59
N ASP A 50 -2.16 1.61 -12.02
CA ASP A 50 -3.08 2.49 -12.73
C ASP A 50 -3.60 3.65 -11.87
N LEU A 51 -3.50 3.53 -10.55
CA LEU A 51 -3.93 4.54 -9.58
C LEU A 51 -2.76 5.43 -9.09
N LEU A 52 -1.53 5.14 -9.52
CA LEU A 52 -0.31 5.81 -9.09
C LEU A 52 0.29 6.66 -10.24
N PRO A 53 0.82 7.87 -9.96
CA PRO A 53 0.78 8.59 -8.69
C PRO A 53 -0.52 9.41 -8.51
N HIS A 54 -1.51 9.25 -9.38
CA HIS A 54 -2.79 9.94 -9.26
C HIS A 54 -3.94 8.98 -9.58
N PRO A 55 -4.94 8.85 -8.68
CA PRO A 55 -5.21 9.68 -7.50
C PRO A 55 -4.39 9.37 -6.24
N ILE A 56 -3.58 8.30 -6.21
CA ILE A 56 -2.80 7.90 -5.04
C ILE A 56 -1.40 8.47 -5.14
N HIS A 57 -1.03 9.42 -4.28
CA HIS A 57 0.32 9.99 -4.31
C HIS A 57 1.37 9.02 -3.75
N ALA A 58 1.04 8.36 -2.64
CA ALA A 58 1.91 7.41 -1.98
C ALA A 58 1.13 6.24 -1.39
N LEU A 59 1.73 5.06 -1.50
CA LEU A 59 1.14 3.80 -1.06
C LEU A 59 2.13 3.03 -0.18
N SER A 60 1.77 2.83 1.08
CA SER A 60 2.47 1.93 2.00
C SER A 60 1.83 0.54 1.92
N ILE A 61 2.64 -0.51 1.78
CA ILE A 61 2.14 -1.89 1.60
C ILE A 61 2.73 -2.78 2.68
N LYS A 62 1.85 -3.49 3.40
CA LYS A 62 2.17 -4.59 4.29
C LYS A 62 1.45 -5.85 3.78
N ALA A 63 2.19 -6.69 3.06
CA ALA A 63 1.69 -7.94 2.48
C ALA A 63 2.27 -9.15 3.22
N LEU A 64 1.42 -9.88 3.95
CA LEU A 64 1.81 -10.92 4.90
C LEU A 64 1.12 -12.25 4.60
N ALA A 65 1.84 -13.35 4.75
CA ALA A 65 1.24 -14.67 4.87
C ALA A 65 0.52 -14.79 6.22
N PRO A 66 -0.52 -15.65 6.35
CA PRO A 66 -1.25 -15.79 7.60
C PRO A 66 -0.37 -16.15 8.81
N GLU A 67 0.71 -16.91 8.60
CA GLU A 67 1.67 -17.26 9.65
C GLU A 67 2.53 -16.08 10.13
N GLU A 68 2.61 -15.00 9.37
CA GLU A 68 3.34 -13.77 9.73
C GLU A 68 2.41 -12.72 10.38
N PHE A 69 1.10 -12.98 10.41
CA PHE A 69 0.09 -12.11 10.98
C PHE A 69 -0.49 -12.74 12.24
N SER A 70 0.21 -12.55 13.36
CA SER A 70 -0.17 -12.97 14.71
C SER A 70 -0.57 -11.81 15.59
#